data_AF-A0A1H6SPB0-F1
#
_entry.id   AF-A0A1H6SPB0-F1
#
_cell.length_a   1.000
_cell.length_b   1.000
_cell.length_c   1.000
_cell.angle_alpha   90.00
_cell.angle_beta   90.00
_cell.angle_gamma   90.00
#
_symmetry.space_group_name_H-M   'P 1'
#
loop_
_entity.id
_entity.type
_entity.pdbx_description
1 polymer ?
#
loop_
_entity_poly.entity_id
_entity_poly.type
_entity_poly.pdbx_seq_one_letter_code
_entity_poly.pdbx_strand_id
1 'polypeptide(L)' 'MQPYRHLDSHSGVTAYELGADWIRVWFVNGADYRYSAARAGAEHVRNMQILAQAGEGLATYISKFVHDDYDREA' A
#
# COMPACT_ATOMS: atom_id res chain seq x y z
N MET A 1 -10.71 7.04 -2.44
CA MET A 1 -9.35 7.59 -2.23
C MET A 1 -9.27 8.38 -0.93
N GLN A 2 -8.50 7.91 0.05
CA GLN A 2 -8.15 8.67 1.25
C GLN A 2 -6.78 9.32 1.07
N PRO A 3 -6.64 10.64 1.30
CA PRO A 3 -5.35 11.31 1.21
C PRO A 3 -4.44 10.78 2.34
N TYR A 4 -3.25 10.33 1.97
CA TYR A 4 -2.27 9.88 2.95
C TYR A 4 -1.72 11.13 3.64
N ARG A 5 -1.98 11.24 4.94
CA ARG A 5 -1.63 12.42 5.73
C ARG A 5 -0.15 12.34 6.07
N HIS A 6 0.66 12.70 5.09
CA HIS A 6 2.10 12.83 5.18
C HIS A 6 2.47 13.79 6.33
N LEU A 7 2.85 13.24 7.49
CA LEU A 7 3.50 14.00 8.55
C LEU A 7 5.01 14.14 8.29
N ASP A 8 5.59 13.23 7.51
CA ASP A 8 7.02 13.16 7.27
C ASP A 8 7.30 13.18 5.76
N SER A 9 8.10 14.15 5.31
CA SER A 9 8.37 14.47 3.89
C SER A 9 9.11 13.37 3.11
N HIS A 10 9.25 12.16 3.66
CA HIS A 10 10.03 11.07 3.08
C HIS A 10 9.22 9.81 2.76
N SER A 11 7.92 9.76 3.05
CA SER A 11 7.08 8.61 2.68
C SER A 11 6.82 8.57 1.16
N GLY A 12 6.91 7.40 0.54
CA GLY A 12 6.69 7.30 -0.91
C GLY A 12 5.22 7.42 -1.35
N VAL A 13 4.25 7.60 -0.44
CA VAL A 13 2.81 7.31 -0.65
C VAL A 13 1.96 8.57 -0.55
N THR A 14 1.26 8.95 -1.61
CA THR A 14 0.40 10.14 -1.65
C THR A 14 -1.04 9.88 -1.21
N ALA A 15 -1.57 8.71 -1.56
CA ALA A 15 -2.94 8.34 -1.27
C ALA A 15 -3.08 6.82 -1.18
N TYR A 16 -4.18 6.37 -0.59
CA TYR A 16 -4.56 4.97 -0.57
C TYR A 16 -6.06 4.80 -0.72
N GLU A 17 -6.47 3.60 -1.09
CA GLU A 17 -7.86 3.20 -1.19
C GLU A 17 -8.02 1.78 -0.69
N LEU A 18 -8.94 1.62 0.25
CA LEU A 18 -9.26 0.35 0.88
C LEU A 18 -10.50 -0.23 0.20
N GLY A 19 -10.39 -1.46 -0.28
CA GLY A 19 -11.51 -2.28 -0.73
C GLY A 19 -11.78 -3.43 0.25
N ALA A 20 -12.78 -4.27 -0.08
CA ALA A 20 -13.16 -5.42 0.74
C ALA A 20 -12.01 -6.42 0.95
N ASP A 21 -11.30 -6.75 -0.12
CA ASP A 21 -10.20 -7.73 -0.14
C ASP A 21 -8.98 -7.20 -0.92
N TRP A 22 -8.87 -5.87 -1.04
CA TRP A 22 -7.76 -5.25 -1.73
C TRP A 22 -7.43 -3.89 -1.15
N ILE A 23 -6.20 -3.44 -1.38
CA ILE A 23 -5.74 -2.09 -1.10
C ILE A 23 -5.00 -1.55 -2.32
N ARG A 24 -5.34 -0.32 -2.70
CA ARG A 24 -4.65 0.42 -3.75
C ARG A 24 -3.85 1.55 -3.13
N VAL A 25 -2.59 1.67 -3.51
CA VAL A 25 -1.65 2.64 -2.95
C VAL A 25 -1.09 3.48 -4.09
N TRP A 26 -1.24 4.79 -4.01
CA TRP A 26 -0.63 5.74 -4.93
C TRP A 26 0.67 6.26 -4.36
N PHE A 27 1.72 6.23 -5.17
CA PHE A 27 3.03 6.73 -4.83
C PHE A 27 3.24 8.15 -5.36
N VAL A 28 4.17 8.86 -4.74
CA VAL A 28 4.61 10.21 -5.17
C VAL A 28 5.15 10.23 -6.60
N ASN A 29 5.67 9.09 -7.07
CA ASN A 29 6.16 8.94 -8.44
C ASN A 29 5.04 8.81 -9.50
N GLY A 30 3.77 8.91 -9.09
CA GLY A 30 2.61 8.70 -9.96
C GLY A 30 2.27 7.24 -10.25
N ALA A 31 3.09 6.30 -9.75
CA ALA A 31 2.79 4.87 -9.81
C ALA A 31 1.68 4.52 -8.81
N ASP A 32 0.75 3.68 -9.21
CA ASP A 32 -0.24 3.09 -8.31
C ASP A 32 -0.13 1.57 -8.32
N TYR A 33 -0.19 0.98 -7.12
CA TYR A 33 -0.07 -0.46 -6.94
C TYR A 33 -1.30 -0.97 -6.22
N ARG A 34 -1.91 -2.02 -6.79
CA ARG A 34 -3.05 -2.71 -6.21
C ARG A 34 -2.59 -4.04 -5.62
N TYR A 35 -2.83 -4.22 -4.33
CA TYR A 35 -2.60 -5.46 -3.61
C TYR A 35 -3.94 -6.11 -3.32
N SER A 36 -4.14 -7.34 -3.79
CA SER A 36 -5.33 -8.15 -3.53
C SER A 36 -4.99 -9.27 -2.56
N ALA A 37 -5.92 -9.62 -1.69
CA ALA A 37 -5.76 -10.70 -0.73
C ALA A 37 -5.57 -12.07 -1.41
N ALA A 38 -6.02 -12.20 -2.66
CA ALA A 38 -5.82 -13.39 -3.48
C ALA A 38 -4.36 -13.61 -3.88
N ARG A 39 -3.58 -12.53 -4.06
CA ARG A 39 -2.17 -12.60 -4.44
C ARG A 39 -1.29 -12.38 -3.21
N ALA A 40 -1.34 -11.17 -2.66
CA ALA A 40 -0.55 -10.77 -1.49
C ALA A 40 -0.99 -11.46 -0.18
N GLY A 41 -2.16 -12.07 -0.09
CA GLY A 41 -2.68 -12.67 1.15
C GLY A 41 -3.48 -11.68 2.02
N ALA A 42 -4.55 -12.18 2.64
CA ALA A 42 -5.45 -11.36 3.47
C ALA A 42 -4.73 -10.72 4.66
N GLU A 43 -3.76 -11.41 5.28
CA GLU A 43 -2.94 -10.86 6.36
C GLU A 43 -2.13 -9.64 5.91
N HIS A 44 -1.49 -9.71 4.73
CA HIS A 44 -0.73 -8.58 4.19
C HIS A 44 -1.62 -7.40 3.84
N VAL A 45 -2.77 -7.62 3.21
CA VAL A 45 -3.74 -6.54 2.92
C VAL A 45 -4.19 -5.86 4.21
N ARG A 46 -4.45 -6.63 5.27
CA ARG A 46 -4.86 -6.10 6.57
C ARG A 46 -3.75 -5.29 7.24
N ASN A 47 -2.51 -5.79 7.18
CA ASN A 47 -1.36 -5.06 7.71
C ASN A 47 -1.11 -3.76 6.94
N MET A 48 -1.25 -3.79 5.62
CA MET A 48 -1.17 -2.59 4.78
C MET A 48 -2.29 -1.60 5.10
N GLN A 49 -3.53 -2.05 5.33
CA GLN A 49 -4.64 -1.21 5.77
C GLN A 49 -4.34 -0.50 7.11
N ILE A 50 -3.72 -1.20 8.06
CA ILE A 50 -3.33 -0.62 9.36
C ILE A 50 -2.26 0.43 9.17
N LEU A 51 -1.20 0.14 8.40
CA LEU A 51 -0.12 1.09 8.11
C LEU A 51 -0.62 2.29 7.29
N ALA A 52 -1.53 2.05 6.34
CA ALA A 52 -2.16 3.07 5.52
C ALA A 52 -2.95 4.08 6.38
N GLN A 53 -3.69 3.58 7.38
CA GLN A 53 -4.40 4.40 8.35
C GLN A 53 -3.45 5.08 9.35
N ALA A 54 -2.37 4.41 9.74
CA ALA A 54 -1.35 4.99 10.62
C ALA A 54 -0.61 6.16 9.97
N GLY A 55 -0.54 6.21 8.63
CA GLY A 55 0.14 7.29 7.92
C GLY A 55 1.67 7.16 7.91
N GLU A 56 2.22 6.02 8.34
CA GLU A 56 3.66 5.77 8.42
C GLU A 56 4.01 4.32 8.07
N GLY A 57 5.16 4.11 7.40
CA GLY A 57 5.75 2.78 7.24
C GLY A 57 5.14 1.88 6.14
N LEU A 58 4.08 2.32 5.44
CA LEU A 58 3.45 1.54 4.37
C LEU A 58 4.42 1.21 3.22
N ALA A 59 5.15 2.22 2.72
CA ALA A 59 6.13 2.04 1.65
C ALA A 59 7.25 1.05 2.04
N THR A 60 7.76 1.16 3.27
CA THR A 60 8.79 0.26 3.80
C THR A 60 8.26 -1.16 3.94
N TYR A 61 7.03 -1.33 4.44
CA TYR A 61 6.41 -2.65 4.58
C TYR A 61 6.22 -3.33 3.23
N ILE A 62 5.69 -2.60 2.25
CA ILE A 62 5.54 -3.09 0.88
C ILE A 62 6.88 -3.54 0.30
N SER A 63 7.91 -2.69 0.38
CA SER A 63 9.25 -3.01 -0.13
C SER A 63 9.95 -4.16 0.60
N LYS A 64 9.52 -4.50 1.83
CA LYS A 64 10.18 -5.48 2.69
C LYS A 64 9.46 -6.83 2.75
N PHE A 65 8.13 -6.83 2.65
CA PHE A 65 7.29 -8.02 2.74
C PHE A 65 6.61 -8.38 1.42
N VAL A 66 6.36 -7.42 0.53
CA VAL A 66 5.53 -7.60 -0.67
C VAL A 66 6.27 -7.15 -1.93
N HIS A 67 7.60 -7.17 -1.88
CA HIS A 67 8.45 -6.84 -3.03
C HIS A 67 8.31 -7.86 -4.18
N ASP A 68 7.91 -9.10 -3.89
CA ASP A 68 7.75 -10.17 -4.89
C ASP A 68 6.28 -10.57 -5.13
N ASP A 69 5.38 -10.19 -4.22
CA ASP A 69 3.97 -10.65 -4.20
C ASP A 69 2.96 -9.60 -4.73
N TYR A 70 3.45 -8.53 -5.35
CA TYR A 70 2.57 -7.59 -6.04
C TYR A 70 2.08 -8.19 -7.37
N ASP A 71 0.92 -7.71 -7.82
CA ASP A 71 0.38 -8.07 -9.13
C ASP A 71 1.27 -7.49 -10.22
N ARG A 72 2.37 -8.20 -10.54
CA ARG A 72 3.22 -7.86 -11.67
C ARG A 72 2.47 -8.30 -12.91
N GLU A 73 1.76 -7.37 -13.55
CA GLU A 73 1.37 -7.51 -14.94
C GLU A 73 2.68 -7.56 -15.74
N ALA A 74 2.98 -8.74 -16.29
CA ALA A 74 4.16 -9.04 -17.11
C ALA A 74 3.88 -8.75 -18.58
#